data_AF-A0A850JQC0-F1
#
_entry.id   AF-A0A850JQC0-F1
#
_cell.length_a   1.000
_cell.length_b   1.000
_cell.length_c   1.000
_cell.angle_alpha   90.00
_cell.angle_beta   90.00
_cell.angle_gamma   90.00
#
_symmetry.space_group_name_H-M   'P 1'
#
loop_
_entity.id
_entity.type
_entity.pdbx_description
1 polymer ?
#
loop_
_entity_poly.entity_id
_entity_poly.type
_entity_poly.pdbx_seq_one_letter_code
_entity_poly.pdbx_strand_id
1 'polypeptide(L)'
;MAAVIEGRKDDWLALFAPDALIEDPVGPSFLDPSGNGHRGRDGITAFWDNFISTIAGFRFAVADSFANGDCCANVATITTTMGDGSTMTIDCVLIYRVDENGKITSLRAHWEPDRAMATVTKP
;
A
#
# COMPACT_ATOMS: atom_id res chain seq x y z
N MET A 1 -0.48 3.71 -9.06
CA MET A 1 -0.18 2.25 -9.07
C MET A 1 1.04 1.89 -9.93
N ALA A 2 1.32 2.54 -11.07
CA ALA A 2 2.44 2.16 -11.96
C ALA A 2 3.82 2.07 -11.27
N ALA A 3 4.25 3.10 -10.52
CA ALA A 3 5.58 3.12 -9.92
C ALA A 3 5.86 1.95 -8.95
N VAL A 4 4.86 1.49 -8.19
CA VAL A 4 5.01 0.33 -7.30
C VAL A 4 5.04 -0.99 -8.07
N ILE A 5 4.21 -1.12 -9.12
CA ILE A 5 4.20 -2.31 -9.99
C ILE A 5 5.57 -2.49 -10.67
N GLU A 6 6.19 -1.39 -11.08
CA GLU A 6 7.47 -1.38 -11.79
C GLU A 6 8.68 -1.33 -10.84
N GLY A 7 8.48 -1.33 -9.52
CA GLY A 7 9.55 -1.26 -8.53
C GLY A 7 10.35 0.05 -8.55
N ARG A 8 9.80 1.13 -9.12
CA ARG A 8 10.45 2.45 -9.22
C ARG A 8 10.31 3.21 -7.89
N LYS A 9 11.21 2.90 -6.95
CA LYS A 9 11.23 3.47 -5.59
C LYS A 9 11.17 4.99 -5.59
N ASP A 10 12.07 5.66 -6.30
CA ASP A 10 12.19 7.12 -6.23
C ASP A 10 10.95 7.82 -6.79
N ASP A 11 10.40 7.30 -7.89
CA ASP A 11 9.15 7.81 -8.46
C ASP A 11 7.96 7.58 -7.53
N TRP A 12 7.92 6.45 -6.83
CA TRP A 12 6.88 6.16 -5.85
C TRP A 12 6.98 7.08 -4.63
N LEU A 13 8.19 7.27 -4.07
CA LEU A 13 8.43 8.19 -2.96
C LEU A 13 8.14 9.65 -3.35
N ALA A 14 8.36 10.02 -4.62
CA ALA A 14 8.04 11.36 -5.12
C ALA A 14 6.54 11.67 -5.14
N LEU A 15 5.65 10.67 -5.04
CA LEU A 15 4.20 10.89 -4.96
C LEU A 15 3.75 11.42 -3.60
N PHE A 16 4.53 11.21 -2.53
CA PHE A 16 4.13 11.55 -1.16
C PHE A 16 4.60 12.95 -0.75
N ALA A 17 3.77 13.62 0.03
CA ALA A 17 4.13 14.86 0.72
C ALA A 17 5.20 14.59 1.80
N PRO A 18 6.01 15.60 2.20
CA PRO A 18 7.13 15.40 3.14
C PRO A 18 6.75 14.78 4.50
N ASP A 19 5.53 15.03 4.97
CA ASP A 19 4.98 14.60 6.27
C ASP A 19 3.86 13.56 6.13
N ALA A 20 3.70 12.97 4.93
CA ALA A 20 2.64 12.03 4.62
C ALA A 20 2.62 10.82 5.56
N LEU A 21 1.43 10.24 5.74
CA LEU A 21 1.21 9.06 6.56
C LEU A 21 0.74 7.88 5.70
N ILE A 22 1.40 6.73 5.85
CA ILE A 22 0.94 5.44 5.33
C ILE A 22 0.52 4.55 6.49
N GLU A 23 -0.72 4.06 6.46
CA GLU A 23 -1.24 3.01 7.34
C GLU A 23 -1.63 1.81 6.46
N ASP A 24 -0.78 0.79 6.39
CA ASP A 24 -0.97 -0.37 5.50
C ASP A 24 -0.59 -1.69 6.21
N PRO A 25 -1.56 -2.41 6.81
CA PRO A 25 -2.96 -2.01 7.02
C PRO A 25 -3.12 -0.92 8.09
N VAL A 26 -4.34 -0.39 8.21
CA VAL A 26 -4.75 0.42 9.38
C VAL A 26 -4.80 -0.43 10.64
N GLY A 27 -4.12 0.03 11.69
CA GLY A 27 -4.04 -0.63 13.00
C GLY A 27 -2.83 -1.56 13.15
N PRO A 28 -2.63 -2.16 14.34
CA PRO A 28 -1.50 -3.04 14.59
C PRO A 28 -1.47 -4.26 13.66
N SER A 29 -0.30 -4.55 13.10
CA SER A 29 -0.09 -5.70 12.20
C SER A 29 1.37 -6.19 12.24
N PHE A 30 1.69 -7.20 11.44
CA PHE A 30 3.07 -7.64 11.25
C PHE A 30 3.93 -6.63 10.46
N LEU A 31 3.31 -5.67 9.78
CA LEU A 31 3.99 -4.59 9.04
C LEU A 31 4.27 -3.37 9.94
N ASP A 32 3.39 -3.13 10.91
CA ASP A 32 3.57 -2.14 11.98
C ASP A 32 2.90 -2.63 13.28
N PRO A 33 3.67 -3.22 14.21
CA PRO A 33 3.12 -3.70 15.49
C PRO A 33 2.57 -2.58 16.38
N SER A 34 2.99 -1.33 16.15
CA SER A 34 2.51 -0.17 16.92
C SER A 34 1.19 0.37 16.40
N GLY A 35 0.87 0.13 15.13
CA GLY A 35 -0.32 0.64 14.45
C GLY A 35 -0.35 2.16 14.26
N ASN A 36 0.79 2.85 14.42
CA ASN A 36 0.90 4.30 14.27
C ASN A 36 1.15 4.75 12.83
N GLY A 37 1.44 3.81 11.93
CA GLY A 37 1.77 4.01 10.54
C GLY A 37 3.18 4.53 10.30
N HIS A 38 3.50 4.68 9.02
CA HIS A 38 4.80 5.11 8.51
C HIS A 38 4.70 6.57 8.09
N ARG A 39 5.33 7.45 8.88
CA ARG A 39 5.22 8.91 8.70
C ARG A 39 6.47 9.52 8.08
N GLY A 40 6.24 10.46 7.18
CA GLY A 40 7.26 11.28 6.55
C GLY A 40 8.19 10.49 5.63
N ARG A 41 9.14 11.21 5.02
CA ARG A 41 10.06 10.62 4.03
C ARG A 41 10.79 9.38 4.55
N ASP A 42 11.33 9.45 5.76
CA ASP A 42 12.14 8.35 6.32
C ASP A 42 11.28 7.13 6.66
N GLY A 43 10.12 7.34 7.29
CA GLY A 43 9.19 6.25 7.63
C GLY A 43 8.67 5.54 6.39
N ILE A 44 8.27 6.31 5.37
CA ILE A 44 7.77 5.76 4.09
C ILE A 44 8.90 5.06 3.32
N THR A 45 10.13 5.57 3.38
CA THR A 45 11.30 4.90 2.78
C THR A 45 11.57 3.56 3.46
N ALA A 46 11.54 3.51 4.79
CA ALA A 46 11.70 2.27 5.54
C ALA A 46 10.58 1.27 5.24
N PHE A 47 9.33 1.73 5.09
CA PHE A 47 8.21 0.89 4.67
C PHE A 47 8.45 0.26 3.29
N TRP A 48 8.93 1.05 2.32
CA TRP A 48 9.28 0.54 1.01
C TRP A 48 10.37 -0.54 1.11
N ASP A 49 11.48 -0.23 1.79
CA ASP A 49 12.64 -1.11 1.84
C ASP A 49 12.33 -2.42 2.56
N ASN A 50 11.60 -2.37 3.67
CA ASN A 50 11.33 -3.55 4.48
C ASN A 50 10.24 -4.46 3.91
N PHE A 51 9.29 -3.92 3.13
CA PHE A 51 8.09 -4.66 2.75
C PHE A 51 7.87 -4.64 1.24
N ILE A 52 7.69 -3.46 0.65
CA ILE A 52 7.31 -3.34 -0.77
C ILE A 52 8.39 -3.92 -1.69
N SER A 53 9.66 -3.64 -1.39
CA SER A 53 10.80 -4.10 -2.18
C SER A 53 11.01 -5.63 -2.13
N THR A 54 10.42 -6.30 -1.13
CA THR A 54 10.53 -7.76 -0.95
C THR A 54 9.53 -8.54 -1.82
N ILE A 55 8.53 -7.86 -2.36
CA ILE A 55 7.50 -8.44 -3.22
C ILE A 55 8.01 -8.45 -4.66
N ALA A 56 8.01 -9.63 -5.29
CA ALA A 56 8.49 -9.83 -6.66
C ALA A 56 7.51 -9.29 -7.72
N GLY A 57 6.23 -9.18 -7.40
CA GLY A 57 5.24 -8.62 -8.32
C GLY A 57 3.94 -8.20 -7.64
N PHE A 58 3.32 -7.16 -8.19
CA PHE A 58 2.01 -6.68 -7.78
C PHE A 58 1.04 -6.69 -8.96
N ARG A 59 -0.18 -7.17 -8.73
CA ARG A 59 -1.32 -7.02 -9.64
C ARG A 59 -2.48 -6.38 -8.90
N PHE A 60 -2.91 -5.23 -9.36
CA PHE A 60 -4.05 -4.51 -8.79
C PHE A 60 -5.30 -4.74 -9.65
N ALA A 61 -6.41 -5.12 -9.03
CA ALA A 61 -7.73 -5.13 -9.64
C ALA A 61 -8.64 -4.20 -8.85
N VAL A 62 -8.90 -3.01 -9.39
CA VAL A 62 -9.82 -2.03 -8.78
C VAL A 62 -11.24 -2.37 -9.24
N ALA A 63 -12.09 -2.73 -8.28
CA ALA A 63 -13.49 -3.04 -8.52
C ALA A 63 -14.34 -1.76 -8.64
N ASP A 64 -14.05 -0.75 -7.81
CA ASP A 64 -14.74 0.54 -7.85
C ASP A 64 -13.85 1.66 -7.29
N SER A 65 -14.16 2.90 -7.65
CA SER A 65 -13.44 4.09 -7.22
C SER A 65 -14.38 5.26 -7.00
N PHE A 66 -14.31 5.85 -5.81
CA PHE A 66 -15.15 6.97 -5.39
C PHE A 66 -14.25 8.16 -5.08
N ALA A 67 -14.30 9.19 -5.91
CA ALA A 67 -13.53 10.42 -5.73
C ALA A 67 -14.44 11.61 -5.42
N ASN A 68 -14.02 12.46 -4.48
CA ASN A 68 -14.66 13.75 -4.22
C ASN A 68 -13.65 14.73 -3.61
N GLY A 69 -13.42 15.85 -4.27
CA GLY A 69 -12.42 16.84 -3.85
C GLY A 69 -11.00 16.27 -3.84
N ASP A 70 -10.33 16.39 -2.70
CA ASP A 70 -8.94 15.97 -2.47
C ASP A 70 -8.82 14.51 -1.96
N CYS A 71 -9.92 13.76 -1.97
CA CYS A 71 -10.00 12.41 -1.44
C CYS A 71 -10.49 11.41 -2.49
N CYS A 72 -10.00 10.16 -2.39
CA CYS A 72 -10.62 9.03 -3.05
C CYS A 72 -10.58 7.76 -2.20
N ALA A 73 -11.55 6.88 -2.44
CA ALA A 73 -11.58 5.53 -1.87
C ALA A 73 -11.69 4.52 -3.01
N ASN A 74 -10.81 3.51 -3.02
CA ASN A 74 -10.80 2.45 -4.02
C ASN A 74 -11.12 1.12 -3.33
N VAL A 75 -12.10 0.38 -3.86
CA VAL A 75 -12.32 -1.01 -3.49
C VAL A 75 -11.50 -1.85 -4.45
N ALA A 76 -10.54 -2.61 -3.94
CA ALA A 76 -9.58 -3.31 -4.77
C ALA A 76 -9.20 -4.68 -4.19
N THR A 77 -8.75 -5.54 -5.08
CA THR A 77 -8.03 -6.77 -4.75
C THR A 77 -6.60 -6.63 -5.27
N ILE A 78 -5.62 -6.79 -4.38
CA ILE A 78 -4.19 -6.79 -4.71
C ILE A 78 -3.69 -8.22 -4.63
N THR A 79 -3.14 -8.74 -5.72
CA THR A 79 -2.39 -10.00 -5.70
C THR A 79 -0.90 -9.67 -5.66
N THR A 80 -0.19 -10.19 -4.66
CA THR A 80 1.26 -10.11 -4.55
C THR A 80 1.89 -11.45 -4.92
N THR A 81 3.06 -11.40 -5.54
CA THR A 81 3.90 -12.56 -5.85
C THR A 81 5.19 -12.45 -5.05
N MET A 82 5.52 -13.48 -4.28
CA MET A 82 6.76 -13.58 -3.50
C MET A 82 7.91 -14.10 -4.37
N GLY A 83 9.15 -13.95 -3.92
CA GLY A 83 10.34 -14.38 -4.67
C GLY A 83 10.42 -15.90 -4.95
N ASP A 84 9.74 -16.71 -4.15
CA ASP A 84 9.62 -18.16 -4.35
C ASP A 84 8.47 -18.56 -5.30
N GLY A 85 7.73 -17.57 -5.83
CA GLY A 85 6.57 -17.74 -6.70
C GLY A 85 5.24 -17.90 -5.96
N SER A 86 5.24 -17.98 -4.62
CA SER A 86 4.00 -18.01 -3.84
C SER A 86 3.19 -16.74 -4.07
N THR A 87 1.87 -16.85 -4.06
CA THR A 87 0.97 -15.69 -4.23
C THR A 87 0.06 -15.49 -3.04
N MET A 88 -0.23 -14.23 -2.72
CA MET A 88 -1.18 -13.83 -1.70
C MET A 88 -2.16 -12.82 -2.29
N THR A 89 -3.43 -12.90 -1.88
CA THR A 89 -4.49 -11.97 -2.30
C THR A 89 -4.97 -11.15 -1.11
N ILE A 90 -5.03 -9.84 -1.31
CA ILE A 90 -5.44 -8.86 -0.31
C ILE A 90 -6.68 -8.15 -0.85
N ASP A 91 -7.84 -8.41 -0.25
CA ASP A 91 -9.04 -7.61 -0.46
C ASP A 91 -8.97 -6.37 0.44
N CYS A 92 -9.03 -5.18 -0.16
CA CYS A 92 -8.81 -3.94 0.58
C CYS A 92 -9.68 -2.77 0.12
N VAL A 93 -9.85 -1.82 1.03
CA VAL A 93 -10.30 -0.46 0.72
C VAL A 93 -9.14 0.50 0.92
N LEU A 94 -8.68 1.13 -0.15
CA LEU A 94 -7.57 2.09 -0.14
C LEU A 94 -8.14 3.50 -0.12
N ILE A 95 -7.92 4.22 0.97
CA ILE A 95 -8.35 5.61 1.15
C ILE A 95 -7.14 6.52 0.97
N TYR A 96 -7.24 7.47 0.05
CA TYR A 96 -6.21 8.46 -0.23
C TYR A 96 -6.71 9.87 0.06
N ARG A 97 -5.79 10.72 0.53
CA ARG A 97 -5.92 12.18 0.50
C ARG A 97 -4.70 12.78 -0.19
N VAL A 98 -4.91 13.80 -1.00
CA VAL A 98 -3.84 14.60 -1.63
C VAL A 98 -3.86 16.05 -1.16
N ASP A 99 -2.74 16.74 -1.30
CA ASP A 99 -2.67 18.20 -1.13
C ASP A 99 -3.00 18.95 -2.45
N GLU A 100 -2.92 20.29 -2.42
CA GLU A 100 -3.15 21.15 -3.59
C GLU A 100 -2.17 20.95 -4.75
N ASN A 101 -1.00 20.34 -4.47
CA ASN A 101 0.01 19.99 -5.47
C ASN A 101 -0.16 18.56 -6.00
N GLY A 102 -1.22 17.86 -5.58
CA GLY A 102 -1.50 16.47 -5.95
C GLY A 102 -0.57 15.46 -5.26
N LYS A 103 0.12 15.83 -4.18
CA LYS A 103 0.95 14.91 -3.39
C LYS A 103 0.10 14.18 -2.37
N ILE A 104 0.34 12.89 -2.21
CA ILE A 104 -0.37 12.05 -1.23
C ILE A 104 0.04 12.50 0.17
N THR A 105 -0.93 12.95 0.97
CA THR A 105 -0.74 13.30 2.39
C THR A 105 -1.14 12.15 3.31
N SER A 106 -2.06 11.29 2.87
CA SER A 106 -2.47 10.11 3.60
C SER A 106 -2.82 8.96 2.65
N LEU A 107 -2.32 7.76 2.94
CA LEU A 107 -2.77 6.50 2.39
C LEU A 107 -3.16 5.59 3.57
N ARG A 108 -4.40 5.13 3.58
CA ARG A 108 -4.94 4.23 4.60
C ARG A 108 -5.53 3.01 3.93
N ALA A 109 -4.88 1.87 4.06
CA ALA A 109 -5.32 0.61 3.49
C ALA A 109 -6.07 -0.20 4.55
N HIS A 110 -7.37 -0.36 4.37
CA HIS A 110 -8.20 -1.20 5.24
C HIS A 110 -8.26 -2.62 4.67
N TRP A 111 -7.57 -3.55 5.32
CA TRP A 111 -7.60 -4.98 5.03
C TRP A 111 -7.23 -5.80 6.27
N GLU A 112 -7.50 -7.10 6.23
CA GLU A 112 -7.31 -8.01 7.35
C GLU A 112 -6.10 -8.92 7.12
N PRO A 113 -5.02 -8.83 7.93
CA PRO A 113 -3.85 -9.69 7.82
C PRO A 113 -4.17 -11.18 7.78
N ASP A 114 -4.98 -11.67 8.72
CA ASP A 114 -5.30 -13.10 8.82
C ASP A 114 -6.06 -13.60 7.59
N ARG A 115 -6.98 -12.78 7.05
CA ARG A 115 -7.72 -13.09 5.83
C ARG A 115 -6.79 -13.14 4.63
N ALA A 116 -5.88 -12.19 4.48
CA ALA A 116 -4.91 -12.18 3.40
C ALA A 116 -3.97 -13.41 3.48
N MET A 117 -3.44 -13.69 4.67
CA MET A 117 -2.55 -14.84 4.91
C MET A 117 -3.22 -16.19 4.61
N ALA A 118 -4.54 -16.31 4.86
CA ALA A 118 -5.30 -17.51 4.51
C ALA A 118 -5.42 -17.76 2.99
N THR A 119 -5.11 -16.76 2.14
CA THR A 119 -5.13 -16.91 0.68
C THR A 119 -3.78 -17.31 0.08
N VAL A 120 -2.74 -17.49 0.90
CA VAL A 120 -1.40 -17.83 0.39
C VAL A 120 -1.44 -19.18 -0.34
N THR A 121 -1.03 -19.17 -1.60
CA THR A 121 -0.87 -20.36 -2.43
C THR A 121 0.58 -20.52 -2.84
N LYS A 122 1.06 -21.76 -2.84
CA LYS A 122 2.38 -22.13 -3.37
C LYS A 122 2.30 -22.37 -4.88
N PRO A 123 3.43 -22.26 -5.61
CA PRO A 123 3.51 -22.61 -7.03
C PRO A 123 3.04 -24.03 -7.33
#